data_AF-A0A3R8KTS0-F1
#
_entry.id   AF-A0A3R8KTS0-F1
#
_cell.length_a   1.000
_cell.length_b   1.000
_cell.length_c   1.000
_cell.angle_alpha   90.00
_cell.angle_beta   90.00
_cell.angle_gamma   90.00
#
_symmetry.space_group_name_H-M   'P 1'
#
loop_
_entity.id
_entity.type
_entity.pdbx_description
1 polymer ?
#
loop_
_entity_poly.entity_id
_entity_poly.type
_entity_poly.pdbx_seq_one_letter_code
_entity_poly.pdbx_strand_id
1 'polypeptide(L)' 'MLEITGSLVYPITVGESAFIHEEEGIRRTSTVLSMEKMSPSEVCFETRNTKYLLHMSSGMEVSAV' A
#
# COMPACT_ATOMS: atom_id res chain seq x y z
N MET A 1 12.55 6.09 -3.93
CA MET A 1 11.12 5.76 -3.94
C MET A 1 10.99 4.43 -4.65
N LEU A 2 10.25 3.47 -4.11
CA LEU A 2 10.06 2.14 -4.67
C LEU A 2 8.62 2.00 -5.18
N GLU A 3 8.48 1.71 -6.46
CA GLU A 3 7.18 1.52 -7.09
C GLU A 3 6.76 0.06 -7.01
N ILE A 4 5.51 -0.18 -6.64
CA ILE A 4 4.92 -1.51 -6.49
C ILE A 4 3.52 -1.52 -7.07
N THR A 5 3.10 -2.68 -7.57
CA THR A 5 1.74 -2.89 -8.10
C THR A 5 1.10 -4.04 -7.36
N GLY A 6 -0.13 -3.84 -6.89
CA GLY A 6 -0.85 -4.88 -6.17
C GLY A 6 -2.12 -4.38 -5.51
N SER A 7 -2.75 -5.23 -4.71
CA SER A 7 -3.94 -4.90 -3.92
C SER A 7 -3.62 -4.90 -2.42
N LEU A 8 -4.35 -4.08 -1.67
CA LEU A 8 -4.24 -4.06 -0.21
C LEU A 8 -4.89 -5.31 0.38
N VAL A 9 -4.15 -6.07 1.18
CA VAL A 9 -4.74 -7.17 1.98
C VAL A 9 -5.58 -6.57 3.12
N TYR A 10 -5.09 -5.48 3.70
CA TYR A 10 -5.77 -4.64 4.68
C TYR A 10 -5.49 -3.16 4.42
N PRO A 11 -6.34 -2.23 4.87
CA PRO A 11 -6.06 -0.81 4.78
C PRO A 11 -4.71 -0.44 5.42
N ILE A 12 -3.93 0.40 4.73
CA ILE A 12 -2.66 0.89 5.27
C ILE A 12 -2.95 1.76 6.50
N THR A 13 -2.32 1.42 7.63
CA THR A 13 -2.47 2.12 8.90
C THR A 13 -1.11 2.58 9.40
N VAL A 14 -0.98 3.87 9.73
CA VAL A 14 0.26 4.44 10.30
C VAL A 14 0.50 3.81 11.68
N GLY A 15 1.75 3.38 11.93
CA GLY A 15 2.14 2.64 13.13
C GLY A 15 2.20 1.13 12.94
N GLU A 16 1.60 0.60 11.87
CA GLU A 16 1.54 -0.84 11.57
C GLU A 16 2.31 -1.20 10.29
N SER A 17 2.50 -2.50 10.04
CA SER A 17 3.03 -3.00 8.75
C SER A 17 1.94 -2.95 7.67
N ALA A 18 2.30 -2.55 6.44
CA ALA A 18 1.43 -2.73 5.28
C ALA A 18 1.58 -4.15 4.71
N PHE A 19 0.47 -4.69 4.21
CA PHE A 19 0.39 -5.99 3.54
C PHE A 19 -0.20 -5.81 2.15
N ILE A 20 0.63 -6.06 1.13
CA ILE A 20 0.29 -5.85 -0.28
C ILE A 20 0.34 -7.20 -0.98
N HIS A 21 -0.73 -7.59 -1.65
CA HIS A 21 -0.75 -8.75 -2.53
C HIS A 21 -0.23 -8.34 -3.91
N GLU A 22 0.95 -8.83 -4.26
CA GLU A 22 1.62 -8.68 -5.56
C GLU A 22 1.50 -9.99 -6.36
N GLU A 23 1.96 -10.00 -7.62
CA GLU A 23 1.92 -11.18 -8.51
C GLU A 23 2.59 -12.42 -7.89
N GLU A 24 3.73 -12.22 -7.22
CA GLU A 24 4.56 -13.27 -6.63
C GLU A 24 4.18 -13.60 -5.16
N GLY A 25 3.10 -12.99 -4.63
CA GLY A 25 2.58 -13.25 -3.29
C GLY A 25 2.45 -12.00 -2.41
N ILE A 26 2.52 -12.16 -1.08
CA ILE A 26 2.26 -11.07 -0.13
C ILE A 26 3.57 -10.39 0.29
N ARG A 27 3.68 -9.09 0.00
CA ARG A 27 4.68 -8.22 0.60
C ARG A 27 4.21 -7.69 1.93
N ARG A 28 5.00 -7.97 2.98
CA ARG A 28 4.91 -7.31 4.28
C ARG A 28 5.99 -6.23 4.39
N THR A 29 5.60 -5.00 4.70
CA THR A 29 6.56 -3.90 4.89
C THR A 29 7.00 -3.77 6.35
N SER A 30 8.02 -2.94 6.60
CA SER A 30 8.25 -2.41 7.94
C SER A 30 7.16 -1.41 8.34
N THR A 31 7.19 -0.92 9.58
CA THR A 31 6.20 0.02 10.12
C THR A 31 6.04 1.24 9.22
N VAL A 32 4.79 1.53 8.85
CA VAL A 32 4.39 2.71 8.11
C VAL A 32 4.45 3.93 9.01
N LEU A 33 5.13 4.97 8.55
CA LEU A 33 5.33 6.24 9.25
C LEU A 33 4.38 7.33 8.74
N SER A 34 4.04 7.30 7.46
CA SER A 34 3.12 8.24 6.83
C SER A 34 2.47 7.61 5.60
N MET A 35 1.30 8.13 5.23
CA MET A 35 0.57 7.72 4.03
C MET A 35 -0.17 8.92 3.46
N GLU A 36 -0.18 9.00 2.13
CA GLU A 36 -0.93 9.97 1.36
C GLU A 36 -1.62 9.25 0.19
N LYS A 37 -2.95 9.35 0.14
CA LYS A 37 -3.73 8.84 -1.00
C LYS A 37 -3.68 9.89 -2.12
N MET A 38 -3.03 9.53 -3.22
CA MET A 38 -2.82 10.44 -4.36
C MET A 38 -4.01 10.41 -5.32
N SER A 39 -4.57 9.22 -5.54
CA SER A 39 -5.72 9.01 -6.41
C SER A 39 -6.51 7.77 -5.97
N PRO A 40 -7.65 7.44 -6.60
CA PRO A 40 -8.35 6.19 -6.33
C PRO A 40 -7.49 4.94 -6.57
N SER A 41 -6.50 5.01 -7.45
CA SER A 41 -5.63 3.90 -7.84
C SER A 41 -4.19 4.04 -7.35
N GLU A 42 -3.84 5.11 -6.63
CA GLU A 42 -2.46 5.34 -6.18
C GLU A 42 -2.39 5.79 -4.73
N VAL A 43 -1.48 5.17 -3.98
CA VAL A 43 -1.16 5.54 -2.60
C VAL A 43 0.34 5.65 -2.42
N CYS A 44 0.80 6.77 -1.91
CA CYS A 44 2.16 6.93 -1.41
C CYS A 44 2.18 6.59 0.08
N PHE A 45 3.19 5.84 0.52
CA PHE A 45 3.41 5.63 1.94
C PHE A 45 4.89 5.47 2.26
N GLU A 46 5.28 5.95 3.43
CA GLU A 46 6.65 5.87 3.92
C GLU A 46 6.74 4.86 5.05
N THR A 47 7.84 4.12 5.05
CA THR A 47 8.23 3.22 6.14
C THR A 47 9.60 3.66 6.68
N ARG A 48 10.14 2.95 7.69
CA ARG A 48 11.44 3.32 8.30
C ARG A 48 12.60 3.45 7.32
N ASN A 49 12.55 2.72 6.19
CA ASN A 49 13.66 2.64 5.24
C ASN A 49 13.27 2.97 3.80
N THR A 50 11.98 2.95 3.46
CA THR A 50 11.53 3.01 2.08
C THR A 50 10.29 3.86 1.94
N LYS A 51 10.31 4.79 0.98
CA LYS A 51 9.11 5.45 0.44
C LYS A 51 8.57 4.65 -0.72
N TYR A 52 7.31 4.28 -0.66
CA TYR A 52 6.60 3.49 -1.65
C TYR A 52 5.60 4.35 -2.42
N LEU A 53 5.45 4.03 -3.70
CA LEU A 53 4.29 4.38 -4.51
C LEU A 53 3.60 3.06 -4.89
N LEU A 54 2.38 2.85 -4.37
CA LEU A 54 1.57 1.69 -4.68
C LEU A 54 0.56 2.04 -5.77
N HIS A 55 0.68 1.34 -6.90
CA HIS A 55 -0.31 1.28 -7.96
C HIS A 55 -1.31 0.18 -7.63
N MET A 56 -2.54 0.56 -7.26
CA MET A 56 -3.61 -0.37 -6.96
C MET A 56 -4.04 -1.10 -8.23
N SER A 57 -3.72 -2.39 -8.32
CA SER A 57 -4.29 -3.25 -9.35
C SER A 57 -5.80 -3.34 -9.12
N SER A 58 -6.61 -3.09 -10.16
CA SER A 58 -8.07 -3.24 -10.10
C SER A 58 -8.44 -4.64 -9.59
N GLY A 59 -8.72 -4.70 -8.29
CA GLY A 59 -8.82 -5.94 -7.52
C GLY A 59 -9.52 -5.60 -6.20
N MET A 60 -10.85 -5.56 -6.30
CA MET A 60 -11.85 -5.17 -5.29
C MET A 60 -11.93 -3.65 -5.02
N GLU A 61 -13.04 -3.07 -5.47
CA GLU A 61 -13.42 -1.68 -5.22
C GLU A 61 -13.54 -1.42 -3.72
N VAL A 62 -12.99 -0.29 -3.26
CA VAL A 62 -13.22 0.22 -1.91
C VAL A 62 -14.66 0.69 -1.80
N SER A 63 -15.55 -0.15 -1.26
CA SER A 63 -16.86 0.32 -0.79
C SER A 63 -16.66 1.12 0.50
N ALA A 64 -16.92 2.42 0.43
CA ALA A 64 -17.15 3.24 1.62
C ALA A 64 -18.52 2.88 2.20
N VAL A 65 -18.56 2.67 3.51
CA VAL A 65 -19.80 2.60 4.29
C VAL A 65 -20.48 3.96 4.38
#